data_AF-A0A951YG00-F1
#
_entry.id   AF-A0A951YG00-F1
#
_cell.length_a   1.000
_cell.length_b   1.000
_cell.length_c   1.000
_cell.angle_alpha   90.00
_cell.angle_beta   90.00
_cell.angle_gamma   90.00
#
_symmetry.space_group_name_H-M   'P 1'
#
loop_
_entity.id
_entity.type
_entity.pdbx_description
1 polymer ?
#
loop_
_entity_poly.entity_id
_entity_poly.type
_entity_poly.pdbx_seq_one_letter_code
_entity_poly.pdbx_strand_id
1 'polypeptide(L)' 'MNPDERNIRNKGMHRFRGVAHIAIGLLYIAVGGYFGYFKIFGTIELSNAVAYSVAALTAMYGIFRIYRGWLYIRPGN' A
#
# COMPACT_ATOMS: atom_id res chain seq x y z
N MET A 1 -24.29 -18.17 -18.19
CA MET A 1 -23.34 -18.01 -17.07
C MET A 1 -24.11 -18.21 -15.78
N ASN A 2 -23.79 -19.27 -15.04
CA ASN A 2 -24.59 -19.67 -13.88
C ASN A 2 -24.47 -18.59 -12.77
N PRO A 3 -25.54 -18.24 -12.02
CA PRO A 3 -25.44 -17.26 -10.92
C PRO A 3 -24.36 -17.61 -9.90
N ASP A 4 -24.13 -18.90 -9.65
CA ASP A 4 -23.12 -19.40 -8.71
C ASP A 4 -21.69 -19.13 -9.18
N GLU A 5 -21.40 -19.30 -10.48
CA GLU A 5 -20.09 -18.98 -11.07
C GLU A 5 -19.75 -17.49 -10.97
N ARG A 6 -20.76 -16.62 -11.16
CA ARG A 6 -20.59 -15.16 -11.00
C ARG A 6 -20.26 -14.80 -9.54
N ASN A 7 -20.88 -15.49 -8.59
CA ASN A 7 -20.72 -15.22 -7.17
C ASN A 7 -19.32 -15.63 -6.66
N ILE A 8 -18.85 -16.80 -7.08
CA ILE A 8 -17.49 -17.29 -6.75
C ILE A 8 -16.41 -16.37 -7.34
N ARG A 9 -16.57 -15.96 -8.61
CA ARG A 9 -15.61 -15.08 -9.29
C ARG A 9 -15.54 -13.69 -8.63
N ASN A 10 -16.68 -13.15 -8.17
CA ASN A 10 -16.72 -11.89 -7.44
C ASN A 10 -16.02 -11.98 -6.07
N LYS A 11 -16.20 -13.07 -5.32
CA LYS A 11 -15.50 -13.28 -4.05
C LYS A 11 -13.97 -13.39 -4.24
N GLY A 12 -13.52 -14.12 -5.25
CA GLY A 12 -12.10 -14.21 -5.60
C GLY A 12 -11.50 -12.86 -5.99
N MET A 13 -12.18 -12.11 -6.85
CA MET A 13 -11.76 -10.77 -7.27
C MET A 13 -11.73 -9.76 -6.12
N HIS A 14 -12.63 -9.89 -5.14
CA HIS A 14 -12.65 -9.04 -3.94
C HIS A 14 -11.42 -9.27 -3.07
N ARG A 15 -11.09 -10.54 -2.80
CA ARG A 15 -9.89 -10.92 -2.04
C ARG A 15 -8.61 -10.51 -2.75
N PHE A 16 -8.54 -10.72 -4.07
CA PHE A 16 -7.39 -10.31 -4.87
C PHE A 16 -7.13 -8.79 -4.78
N ARG A 17 -8.18 -7.97 -4.89
CA ARG A 17 -8.06 -6.51 -4.70
C ARG A 17 -7.57 -6.13 -3.31
N GLY A 18 -8.03 -6.83 -2.28
CA GLY A 18 -7.53 -6.65 -0.92
C GLY A 18 -6.03 -6.93 -0.78
N VAL A 19 -5.57 -8.06 -1.32
CA VAL A 19 -4.14 -8.43 -1.32
C VAL A 19 -3.31 -7.42 -2.12
N ALA A 20 -3.80 -6.98 -3.28
CA ALA A 20 -3.13 -5.96 -4.09
C ALA A 20 -2.97 -4.63 -3.33
N HIS A 21 -3.96 -4.22 -2.53
CA HIS A 21 -3.85 -3.04 -1.66
C HIS A 21 -2.79 -3.20 -0.56
N ILE A 22 -2.66 -4.39 0.02
CA ILE A 22 -1.60 -4.65 1.00
C ILE A 22 -0.22 -4.61 0.33
N ALA A 23 -0.06 -5.30 -0.80
CA ALA A 23 1.20 -5.36 -1.53
C ALA A 23 1.69 -3.96 -1.96
N ILE A 24 0.79 -3.15 -2.55
CA ILE A 24 1.16 -1.78 -2.92
C ILE A 24 1.43 -0.91 -1.68
N GLY A 25 0.69 -1.12 -0.59
CA GLY A 25 0.94 -0.39 0.66
C GLY A 25 2.33 -0.65 1.23
N LEU A 26 2.78 -1.91 1.23
CA LEU A 26 4.14 -2.28 1.61
C LEU A 26 5.19 -1.65 0.70
N LEU A 27 4.95 -1.61 -0.62
CA LEU A 27 5.85 -0.94 -1.56
C LEU A 27 5.99 0.56 -1.24
N TYR A 28 4.89 1.25 -0.94
CA TYR A 28 4.92 2.66 -0.56
C TYR A 28 5.70 2.89 0.73
N ILE A 29 5.55 2.02 1.73
CA ILE A 29 6.34 2.10 2.97
C ILE A 29 7.83 1.90 2.66
N ALA A 30 8.18 0.91 1.85
CA ALA A 30 9.56 0.65 1.45
C ALA A 30 10.18 1.84 0.70
N VAL A 31 9.43 2.48 -0.21
CA VAL A 31 9.86 3.69 -0.91
C VAL A 31 10.04 4.87 0.05
N GLY A 32 9.11 5.07 1.00
CA GLY A 32 9.27 6.09 2.04
C GLY A 32 10.52 5.88 2.89
N GLY A 33 10.79 4.62 3.28
CA GLY A 33 12.02 4.22 3.97
C GLY A 33 13.28 4.44 3.14
N TYR A 34 13.23 4.16 1.83
CA TYR A 34 14.32 4.42 0.89
C TYR A 34 14.69 5.91 0.85
N PHE A 35 13.70 6.81 0.73
CA PHE A 35 13.94 8.25 0.76
C PHE A 35 14.55 8.73 2.09
N GLY A 36 14.11 8.17 3.21
CA GLY A 36 14.71 8.44 4.52
C GLY A 36 16.15 7.96 4.62
N TYR A 37 16.41 6.71 4.22
CA TYR A 37 17.74 6.09 4.28
C TYR A 37 18.74 6.82 3.39
N PHE A 38 18.44 7.03 2.11
CA PHE A 38 19.38 7.65 1.17
C PHE A 38 19.66 9.12 1.48
N LYS A 39 18.78 9.80 2.22
CA LYS A 39 19.06 11.15 2.73
C LYS A 39 20.11 11.14 3.84
N ILE A 40 20.12 10.13 4.71
CA ILE A 40 21.12 9.96 5.77
C ILE A 40 22.53 9.77 5.16
N PHE A 41 22.63 9.11 4.01
CA PHE A 41 23.90 8.84 3.32
C PHE A 41 24.28 9.90 2.26
N GLY A 42 23.54 11.01 2.14
CA GLY A 42 23.90 12.14 1.29
C GLY A 42 23.77 11.93 -0.22
N THR A 43 23.27 10.76 -0.64
CA THR A 43 23.15 10.35 -2.05
C THR A 43 22.08 11.10 -2.86
N ILE A 44 21.22 11.89 -2.21
CA ILE A 44 20.14 12.62 -2.85
C ILE A 44 20.24 14.11 -2.48
N GLU A 45 20.42 14.96 -3.49
CA GLU A 45 20.41 16.43 -3.38
C GLU A 45 18.98 17.01 -3.23
N LEU A 46 18.18 16.40 -2.35
CA LEU A 46 16.88 16.97 -1.96
C LEU A 46 17.03 17.78 -0.69
N SER A 47 16.28 18.88 -0.57
CA SER A 47 16.18 19.62 0.69
C SER A 47 15.59 18.72 1.79
N ASN A 48 16.03 18.92 3.04
CA ASN A 48 15.58 18.10 4.17
C ASN A 48 14.06 18.13 4.31
N ALA A 49 13.45 19.32 4.15
CA ALA A 49 12.01 19.49 4.22
C ALA A 49 11.28 18.63 3.19
N VAL A 50 11.74 18.60 1.94
CA VAL A 50 11.10 17.81 0.88
C VAL A 50 11.31 16.32 1.12
N ALA A 51 12.53 15.88 1.47
CA ALA A 51 12.82 14.46 1.71
C ALA A 51 11.95 13.87 2.84
N TYR A 52 11.85 14.57 3.98
CA TYR A 52 11.00 14.12 5.09
C TYR A 52 9.50 14.20 4.76
N SER A 53 9.07 15.22 4.01
CA SER A 53 7.67 15.34 3.59
C SER A 53 7.28 14.18 2.67
N VAL A 54 8.12 13.87 1.67
CA VAL A 54 7.91 12.74 0.77
C VAL A 54 7.92 11.43 1.54
N ALA A 55 8.92 11.19 2.40
CA ALA A 55 8.97 9.99 3.22
C ALA A 55 7.71 9.80 4.08
N ALA A 56 7.28 10.86 4.78
CA ALA A 56 6.09 10.84 5.62
C ALA A 56 4.81 10.58 4.82
N LEU A 57 4.58 11.32 3.73
CA LEU A 57 3.39 11.17 2.89
C LEU A 57 3.32 9.78 2.26
N THR A 58 4.45 9.26 1.78
CA THR A 58 4.53 7.94 1.14
C THR A 58 4.26 6.83 2.16
N ALA A 59 4.84 6.94 3.36
CA ALA A 59 4.60 6.00 4.46
C ALA A 59 3.14 6.04 4.94
N MET A 60 2.57 7.24 5.16
CA MET A 60 1.16 7.41 5.55
C MET A 60 0.22 6.81 4.51
N TYR A 61 0.48 7.06 3.22
CA TYR A 61 -0.32 6.47 2.16
C TYR A 61 -0.19 4.95 2.09
N GLY A 62 1.01 4.42 2.32
CA GLY A 62 1.26 2.98 2.40
C GLY A 62 0.48 2.30 3.53
N ILE A 63 0.50 2.90 4.73
CA ILE A 63 -0.30 2.45 5.89
C ILE A 63 -1.80 2.47 5.55
N PHE A 64 -2.28 3.56 4.94
CA PHE A 64 -3.68 3.67 4.53
C PHE A 64 -4.09 2.60 3.50
N ARG A 65 -3.19 2.23 2.59
CA ARG A 65 -3.42 1.14 1.62
C ARG A 65 -3.49 -0.23 2.30
N ILE A 66 -2.60 -0.50 3.27
CA ILE A 66 -2.65 -1.73 4.06
C ILE A 66 -3.97 -1.81 4.84
N TYR A 67 -4.38 -0.72 5.50
CA TYR A 67 -5.66 -0.63 6.21
C TYR A 67 -6.84 -0.96 5.28
N ARG A 68 -6.89 -0.36 4.09
CA ARG A 68 -7.93 -0.68 3.10
C ARG A 68 -7.85 -2.14 2.69
N GLY A 69 -6.68 -2.65 2.33
CA GLY A 69 -6.51 -4.06 1.96
C GLY A 69 -6.98 -5.02 3.05
N TRP A 70 -6.72 -4.71 4.31
CA TRP A 70 -7.20 -5.46 5.46
C TRP A 70 -8.73 -5.46 5.54
N LEU A 71 -9.40 -4.32 5.34
CA LEU A 71 -10.87 -4.25 5.30
C LEU A 71 -11.48 -5.08 4.15
N TYR A 72 -10.80 -5.18 3.00
CA TYR A 72 -11.26 -5.99 1.87
C TYR A 72 -11.11 -7.50 2.10
N ILE A 73 -10.13 -7.91 2.91
CA ILE A 73 -9.82 -9.31 3.20
C ILE A 73 -10.60 -9.79 4.42
N ARG A 74 -10.74 -8.94 5.44
CA ARG A 74 -11.45 -9.29 6.68
C ARG A 74 -12.91 -9.54 6.31
N PRO A 75 -13.43 -10.77 6.52
CA PRO A 75 -14.86 -10.98 6.44
C PRO A 75 -15.50 -10.11 7.52
N GLY A 76 -16.35 -9.17 7.12
CA GLY A 76 -17.37 -8.68 8.04
C GLY A 76 -18.27 -9.86 8.39
N ASN A 77 -18.51 -10.07 9.69
CA ASN A 77 -19.59 -10.93 10.17
C ASN A 77 -20.92 -10.56 9.53
#